data_AF-A0A958V1D6-F1
#
_entry.id   AF-A0A958V1D6-F1
#
_cell.length_a   1.000
_cell.length_b   1.000
_cell.length_c   1.000
_cell.angle_alpha   90.00
_cell.angle_beta   90.00
_cell.angle_gamma   90.00
#
_symmetry.space_group_name_H-M   'P 1'
#
loop_
_entity.id
_entity.type
_entity.pdbx_description
1 polymer ?
#
loop_
_entity_poly.entity_id
_entity_poly.type
_entity_poly.pdbx_seq_one_letter_code
_entity_poly.pdbx_strand_id
1 'polypeptide(L)' 'MKKLVNYFLQGLLYIAPVGLTAYIIYAVFIFMDGILQQLVFKYFDIKVPGLGVLSLIVFIIIIGFLGRNFIA' A
#
# COMPACT_ATOMS: atom_id res chain seq x y z
N MET A 1 -4.42 1.99 -37.69
CA MET A 1 -5.05 2.48 -36.43
C MET A 1 -5.49 1.34 -35.50
N LYS A 2 -6.27 0.34 -35.96
CA LYS A 2 -6.71 -0.77 -35.09
C LYS A 2 -5.59 -1.53 -34.36
N LYS A 3 -4.46 -1.79 -35.03
CA LYS A 3 -3.29 -2.44 -34.41
C LYS A 3 -2.65 -1.63 -33.27
N LEU A 4 -2.57 -0.30 -33.42
CA LEU A 4 -1.99 0.58 -32.40
C LEU A 4 -2.85 0.61 -31.13
N VAL A 5 -4.17 0.72 -31.31
CA VAL A 5 -5.14 0.66 -30.19
C VAL A 5 -5.06 -0.68 -29.48
N ASN A 6 -4.96 -1.79 -30.21
CA ASN A 6 -4.82 -3.11 -29.60
C ASN A 6 -3.55 -3.24 -28.73
N TYR A 7 -2.40 -2.73 -29.19
CA TYR A 7 -1.19 -2.73 -28.37
C TYR A 7 -1.32 -1.86 -27.13
N PHE A 8 -1.95 -0.68 -27.25
CA PHE A 8 -2.21 0.19 -26.10
C PHE A 8 -3.11 -0.50 -25.06
N LEU A 9 -4.23 -1.09 -25.48
CA LEU A 9 -5.16 -1.77 -24.58
C LEU A 9 -4.52 -3.00 -23.90
N GLN A 10 -3.70 -3.76 -24.63
CA GLN A 10 -2.94 -4.87 -24.05
C GLN A 10 -1.93 -4.37 -23.01
N GLY A 11 -1.18 -3.30 -23.33
CA GLY A 11 -0.27 -2.66 -22.37
C GLY A 11 -1.01 -2.17 -21.12
N LEU A 12 -2.20 -1.57 -21.29
CA LEU A 12 -3.05 -1.12 -20.19
C LEU A 12 -3.50 -2.31 -19.31
N LEU A 13 -3.91 -3.42 -19.92
CA LEU A 13 -4.27 -4.66 -19.22
C LEU A 13 -3.10 -5.23 -18.41
N TYR A 14 -1.87 -5.15 -18.92
CA TYR A 14 -0.69 -5.61 -18.20
C TYR A 14 -0.30 -4.68 -17.04
N ILE A 15 -0.42 -3.36 -17.21
CA ILE A 15 -0.08 -2.41 -16.14
C ILE A 15 -1.18 -2.29 -15.08
N ALA A 16 -2.43 -2.59 -15.42
CA ALA A 16 -3.57 -2.51 -14.51
C ALA A 16 -3.36 -3.26 -13.18
N PRO A 17 -2.95 -4.55 -13.15
CA PRO A 17 -2.71 -5.25 -11.89
C PRO A 17 -1.56 -4.64 -11.09
N VAL A 18 -0.45 -4.26 -11.74
CA VAL A 18 0.70 -3.64 -11.08
C VAL A 18 0.34 -2.29 -10.48
N GLY A 19 -0.35 -1.45 -11.25
CA GLY A 19 -0.83 -0.15 -10.82
C GLY A 19 -1.84 -0.26 -9.68
N LEU A 20 -2.74 -1.26 -9.73
CA LEU A 20 -3.69 -1.52 -8.66
C LEU A 20 -2.98 -1.93 -7.37
N THR A 21 -2.02 -2.85 -7.43
CA THR A 21 -1.21 -3.24 -6.25
C THR A 21 -0.46 -2.04 -5.68
N ALA A 22 0.20 -1.23 -6.52
CA ALA A 22 0.90 -0.04 -6.07
C ALA A 22 -0.06 0.98 -5.42
N TYR A 23 -1.24 1.19 -6.01
CA TYR A 23 -2.26 2.07 -5.46
C TYR A 23 -2.75 1.60 -4.09
N ILE A 24 -3.04 0.31 -3.94
CA ILE A 24 -3.48 -0.28 -2.66
C ILE A 24 -2.39 -0.07 -1.59
N ILE A 25 -1.13 -0.39 -1.91
CA ILE A 25 -0.01 -0.19 -0.99
C ILE A 25 0.10 1.28 -0.56
N TYR A 26 0.01 2.21 -1.52
CA TYR A 26 0.08 3.64 -1.25
C TYR A 26 -1.10 4.14 -0.40
N ALA A 27 -2.31 3.67 -0.68
CA ALA A 27 -3.51 4.02 0.09
C ALA A 27 -3.41 3.53 1.54
N VAL A 28 -2.95 2.30 1.75
CA VAL A 28 -2.72 1.75 3.10
C VAL A 28 -1.61 2.53 3.81
N PHE A 29 -0.53 2.85 3.11
CA PHE A 29 0.56 3.66 3.67
C PHE A 29 0.05 5.01 4.17
N ILE A 30 -0.68 5.79 3.36
CA ILE A 30 -1.21 7.10 3.78
C ILE A 30 -2.15 6.95 4.97
N PHE A 31 -3.05 5.95 4.92
CA PHE A 31 -4.01 5.72 5.99
C PHE A 31 -3.31 5.44 7.32
N MET A 32 -2.32 4.56 7.30
CA MET A 32 -1.52 4.20 8.48
C MET A 32 -0.65 5.36 8.96
N ASP A 33 0.07 6.02 8.05
CA ASP A 33 0.95 7.15 8.38
C ASP A 33 0.13 8.29 9.01
N GLY A 34 -1.03 8.64 8.44
CA GLY A 34 -1.90 9.67 8.97
C GLY A 34 -2.37 9.40 10.40
N ILE A 35 -2.84 8.18 10.68
CA ILE A 35 -3.30 7.81 12.03
C ILE A 35 -2.12 7.80 13.02
N LEU A 36 -1.01 7.16 12.66
CA LEU A 36 0.13 7.00 13.55
C LEU A 36 0.86 8.31 13.81
N GLN A 37 1.07 9.15 12.79
CA GLN A 37 1.62 10.50 12.96
C GLN A 37 0.75 11.33 13.91
N GLN A 38 -0.57 11.32 13.73
CA GLN A 38 -1.47 12.07 14.63
C GLN A 38 -1.39 11.58 16.07
N LEU A 39 -1.32 10.26 16.29
CA LEU A 39 -1.17 9.70 17.63
C LEU A 39 0.18 10.08 18.24
N VAL A 40 1.28 9.89 17.51
CA VAL A 40 2.63 10.22 18.00
C VAL A 40 2.73 11.71 18.29
N PHE A 41 2.23 12.56 17.41
CA PHE A 41 2.21 14.01 17.63
C PHE A 41 1.37 14.38 18.86
N LYS A 42 0.22 13.73 19.08
CA LYS A 42 -0.63 14.01 20.25
C LYS A 42 0.02 13.65 21.59
N TYR A 43 0.77 12.56 21.65
CA TYR A 43 1.35 12.07 22.92
C TYR A 43 2.79 12.56 23.16
N PHE A 44 3.54 12.84 22.10
CA PHE A 44 4.97 13.14 22.19
C PHE A 44 5.36 14.48 21.55
N ASP A 45 4.44 15.17 20.86
CA ASP A 45 4.66 16.45 20.16
C ASP A 45 5.83 16.43 19.15
N ILE A 46 6.13 15.24 18.63
CA ILE A 46 7.19 15.02 17.63
C ILE A 46 6.61 14.41 16.35
N LYS A 47 7.24 14.73 15.22
CA LYS A 47 6.99 14.07 13.93
C LYS A 47 8.11 13.09 13.65
N VAL A 48 7.76 11.82 13.44
CA VAL A 48 8.74 10.77 13.15
C VAL A 48 8.75 10.50 11.65
N PRO A 49 9.80 10.93 10.91
CA PRO A 49 9.92 10.62 9.49
C PRO A 49 10.12 9.11 9.29
N GLY A 50 9.48 8.55 8.26
CA GLY A 50 9.57 7.11 7.95
C GLY A 50 8.64 6.19 8.76
N LEU A 51 7.85 6.74 9.69
CA LEU A 51 6.91 5.97 10.51
C LEU A 51 5.89 5.19 9.68
N GLY A 52 5.33 5.80 8.62
CA GLY A 52 4.44 5.13 7.69
C GLY A 52 5.05 3.92 6.98
N VAL A 53 6.37 3.93 6.70
CA VAL A 53 7.03 2.82 6.00
C VAL A 53 7.19 1.65 6.96
N LEU A 54 7.65 1.94 8.18
CA LEU A 54 7.78 0.93 9.22
C LEU A 54 6.43 0.29 9.56
N SER A 55 5.39 1.11 9.68
CA SER A 55 4.04 0.62 9.99
C SER A 55 3.46 -0.24 8.88
N LEU A 56 3.65 0.14 7.61
CA LEU A 56 3.25 -0.67 6.46
C LEU A 56 3.92 -2.05 6.47
N ILE A 57 5.22 -2.13 6.75
CA ILE A 57 5.95 -3.40 6.84
C ILE A 57 5.36 -4.28 7.94
N VAL A 58 5.17 -3.72 9.14
CA VAL A 58 4.57 -4.44 10.28
C VAL A 58 3.16 -4.93 9.94
N PHE A 59 2.35 -4.09 9.30
CA PHE A 59 0.99 -4.44 8.88
C PHE A 59 0.96 -5.60 7.88
N ILE A 60 1.83 -5.58 6.87
CA ILE A 60 1.94 -6.68 5.89
C ILE A 60 2.38 -7.97 6.58
N ILE A 61 3.34 -7.90 7.51
CA ILE A 61 3.77 -9.07 8.30
C ILE A 61 2.60 -9.63 9.11
N ILE A 62 1.83 -8.78 9.79
CA ILE A 62 0.66 -9.20 10.57
C ILE A 62 -0.39 -9.86 9.67
N ILE A 63 -0.74 -9.25 8.53
CA ILE A 63 -1.68 -9.85 7.58
C ILE A 63 -1.18 -11.20 7.07
N GLY A 64 0.11 -11.31 6.73
CA GLY A 64 0.71 -12.57 6.29
C GLY A 64 0.68 -13.65 7.38
N PHE A 65 0.95 -13.27 8.63
CA PHE A 65 0.86 -14.16 9.78
C PHE A 65 -0.58 -14.63 10.02
N LEU A 66 -1.55 -13.73 10.00
CA LEU A 66 -2.97 -14.08 10.18
C LEU A 66 -3.45 -14.97 9.03
N GLY A 67 -3.12 -14.62 7.78
CA GLY A 67 -3.45 -15.43 6.60
C GLY A 67 -2.94 -16.87 6.70
N ARG A 68 -1.72 -17.07 7.22
CA ARG A 68 -1.17 -18.41 7.47
C ARG A 68 -1.96 -19.20 8.50
N ASN A 69 -2.50 -18.56 9.53
CA ASN A 69 -3.20 -19.25 10.63
C ASN A 69 -4.71 -19.45 10.38
N PHE A 70 -5.31 -18.68 9.47
CA PHE A 70 -6.76 -18.76 9.18
C PHE A 70 -7.11 -19.50 7.87
N ILE A 71 -6.17 -19.60 6.92
CA ILE A 71 -6.42 -20.18 5.58
C ILE A 71 -5.74 -21.56 5.42
N ALA A 72 -5.01 -22.03 6.45
CA ALA A 72 -4.39 -23.35 6.51
C ALA A 72 -5.09 -24.26 7.52
#